data_AF-A0A4Q3VN98-F1
#
_entry.id   AF-A0A4Q3VN98-F1
#
_cell.length_a   1.000
_cell.length_b   1.000
_cell.length_c   1.000
_cell.angle_alpha   90.00
_cell.angle_beta   90.00
_cell.angle_gamma   90.00
#
_symmetry.space_group_name_H-M   'P 1'
#
loop_
_entity.id
_entity.type
_entity.pdbx_description
1 polymer ?
#
loop_
_entity_poly.entity_id
_entity_poly.type
_entity_poly.pdbx_seq_one_letter_code
_entity_poly.pdbx_strand_id
1 'polypeptide(L)'
;MNSILCGLDTEYGLLVGGRGAEEQIDDATAFVRASPDGRFVGWDYRPESPRSDLRGFRLDALAFDPVDAQFDAGKSHGAPHEIRSDRILANGARLYNDHGHPEYATPECRSVWELALQDRAGEGFMLRAAAALAREMDLEVKVYKNNTDFHGASYGTHESYL
;
A
#
# COMPACT_ATOMS: atom_id res chain seq x y z
N MET A 1 -5.98 -28.58 -13.70
CA MET A 1 -5.10 -27.41 -13.86
C MET A 1 -3.99 -27.54 -12.84
N ASN A 2 -2.76 -27.16 -13.20
CA ASN A 2 -1.66 -27.15 -12.24
C ASN A 2 -1.90 -26.04 -11.20
N SER A 3 -1.73 -26.37 -9.92
CA SER A 3 -1.74 -25.37 -8.85
C SER A 3 -0.49 -24.50 -9.02
N ILE A 4 -0.67 -23.19 -9.04
CA ILE A 4 0.41 -22.20 -8.89
C ILE A 4 0.27 -21.57 -7.51
N LEU A 5 1.31 -20.96 -6.95
CA LEU A 5 1.15 -20.05 -5.82
C LEU A 5 1.54 -18.66 -6.29
N CYS A 6 0.60 -17.72 -6.26
CA CYS A 6 0.79 -16.39 -6.81
C CYS A 6 0.04 -15.31 -6.04
N GLY A 7 0.43 -14.05 -6.27
CA GLY A 7 -0.20 -12.86 -5.70
C GLY A 7 -0.04 -11.64 -6.61
N LEU A 8 -0.88 -10.62 -6.40
CA LEU A 8 -0.82 -9.32 -7.03
C LEU A 8 -0.75 -8.22 -5.98
N ASP A 9 0.12 -7.24 -6.23
CA ASP A 9 0.24 -6.04 -5.43
C ASP A 9 -0.08 -4.85 -6.34
N THR A 10 -1.17 -4.13 -6.07
CA THR A 10 -1.64 -3.04 -6.94
C THR A 10 -1.68 -1.72 -6.21
N GLU A 11 -0.80 -0.79 -6.61
CA GLU A 11 -0.85 0.61 -6.21
C GLU A 11 -1.95 1.32 -7.00
N TYR A 12 -2.76 2.14 -6.32
CA TYR A 12 -3.81 2.93 -6.96
C TYR A 12 -3.38 4.40 -7.04
N GLY A 13 -3.71 5.04 -8.17
CA GLY A 13 -3.69 6.49 -8.25
C GLY A 13 -4.72 7.07 -7.26
N LEU A 14 -4.33 8.09 -6.49
CA LEU A 14 -5.17 8.73 -5.49
C LEU A 14 -5.32 10.21 -5.82
N LEU A 15 -6.55 10.70 -5.83
CA LEU A 15 -6.86 12.13 -5.93
C LEU A 15 -7.74 12.54 -4.77
N VAL A 16 -7.32 13.57 -4.05
CA VAL A 16 -8.12 14.25 -3.02
C VAL A 16 -8.32 15.70 -3.44
N GLY A 17 -9.59 16.11 -3.56
CA GLY A 17 -9.95 17.41 -4.11
C GLY A 17 -9.36 18.57 -3.32
N GLY A 18 -8.68 19.48 -4.02
CA GLY A 18 -8.07 20.67 -3.41
C GLY A 18 -6.73 20.44 -2.72
N ARG A 19 -6.13 19.25 -2.84
CA ARG A 19 -4.81 18.90 -2.29
C ARG A 19 -3.80 18.61 -3.41
N GLY A 20 -2.53 18.87 -3.14
CA GLY A 20 -1.41 18.78 -4.07
C GLY A 20 -0.54 17.54 -3.87
N ALA A 21 0.58 17.48 -4.59
CA ALA A 21 1.53 16.37 -4.52
C ALA A 21 2.28 16.34 -3.17
N GLU A 22 2.41 17.49 -2.52
CA GLU A 22 3.06 17.67 -1.24
C GLU A 22 2.32 16.97 -0.08
N GLU A 23 1.00 16.75 -0.20
CA GLU A 23 0.19 16.01 0.76
C GLU A 23 -0.01 14.53 0.41
N GLN A 24 0.48 14.07 -0.73
CA GLN A 24 0.10 12.76 -1.28
C GLN A 24 0.40 11.57 -0.35
N ILE A 25 1.52 11.62 0.38
CA ILE A 25 1.91 10.58 1.36
C ILE A 25 0.94 10.58 2.56
N ASP A 26 0.59 11.76 3.06
CA ASP A 26 -0.33 11.91 4.18
C ASP A 26 -1.74 11.46 3.77
N ASP A 27 -2.14 11.75 2.53
CA ASP A 27 -3.43 11.35 1.97
C ASP A 27 -3.54 9.84 1.78
N ALA A 28 -2.48 9.20 1.26
CA ALA A 28 -2.42 7.73 1.17
C ALA A 28 -2.46 7.08 2.57
N THR A 29 -1.76 7.66 3.55
CA THR A 29 -1.81 7.21 4.94
C THR A 29 -3.22 7.34 5.53
N ALA A 30 -3.86 8.50 5.33
CA ALA A 30 -5.22 8.77 5.77
C ALA A 30 -6.23 7.83 5.09
N PHE A 31 -6.06 7.56 3.81
CA PHE A 31 -6.88 6.63 3.03
C PHE A 31 -6.92 5.23 3.67
N VAL A 32 -5.76 4.67 3.99
CA VAL A 32 -5.70 3.35 4.64
C VAL A 32 -6.31 3.39 6.04
N ARG A 33 -6.10 4.49 6.78
CA ARG A 33 -6.71 4.68 8.12
C ARG A 33 -8.23 4.82 8.07
N ALA A 34 -8.78 5.42 7.03
CA ALA A 34 -10.21 5.59 6.84
C ALA A 34 -10.93 4.29 6.45
N SER A 35 -10.19 3.26 6.01
CA SER A 35 -10.78 1.98 5.63
C SER A 35 -11.73 1.46 6.73
N PRO A 36 -13.01 1.21 6.40
CA PRO A 36 -14.00 0.76 7.39
C PRO A 36 -13.89 -0.74 7.67
N ASP A 37 -13.09 -1.46 6.87
CA ASP A 37 -12.91 -2.89 6.98
C ASP A 37 -12.09 -3.26 8.21
N GLY A 38 -12.46 -4.40 8.82
CA GLY A 38 -11.79 -4.91 10.01
C GLY A 38 -10.31 -5.24 9.75
N ARG A 39 -9.46 -4.96 10.75
CA ARG A 39 -8.04 -5.33 10.73
C ARG A 39 -7.79 -6.60 11.54
N PHE A 40 -6.98 -7.50 11.01
CA PHE A 40 -6.38 -8.58 11.78
C PHE A 40 -5.15 -8.06 12.53
N VAL A 41 -5.14 -8.20 13.86
CA VAL A 41 -4.10 -7.64 14.75
C VAL A 41 -3.03 -8.68 15.14
N GLY A 42 -3.14 -9.91 14.62
CA GLY A 42 -2.23 -11.02 14.96
C GLY A 42 -1.06 -11.22 14.01
N TRP A 43 -0.82 -10.30 13.07
CA TRP A 43 0.27 -10.43 12.10
C TRP A 43 1.64 -10.21 12.76
N ASP A 44 2.55 -11.14 12.55
CA ASP A 44 3.89 -11.07 13.10
C ASP A 44 4.85 -10.39 12.11
N TYR A 45 5.07 -9.09 12.31
CA TYR A 45 5.99 -8.29 11.49
C TYR A 45 7.47 -8.52 11.82
N ARG A 46 7.83 -9.30 12.85
CA ARG A 46 9.24 -9.51 13.23
C ARG A 46 10.13 -10.04 12.07
N PRO A 47 9.64 -10.90 11.17
CA PRO A 47 10.42 -11.35 10.01
C PRO A 47 10.57 -10.27 8.92
N GLU A 48 9.68 -9.28 8.86
CA GLU A 48 9.72 -8.17 7.90
C GLU A 48 10.80 -7.15 8.32
N SER A 49 12.06 -7.47 8.00
CA SER A 49 13.17 -6.54 8.22
C SER A 49 13.94 -6.30 6.93
N PRO A 50 14.00 -5.04 6.43
CA PRO A 50 14.79 -4.72 5.23
C PRO A 50 16.30 -4.90 5.46
N ARG A 51 16.72 -5.09 6.72
CA ARG A 51 18.12 -5.40 7.08
C ARG A 51 18.43 -6.89 7.07
N SER A 52 17.43 -7.76 7.03
CA SER A 52 17.62 -9.21 6.99
C SER A 52 17.72 -9.67 5.54
N ASP A 53 18.87 -10.19 5.15
CA ASP A 53 19.11 -10.67 3.79
C ASP A 53 18.92 -12.20 3.69
N LEU A 54 18.29 -12.67 2.60
CA LEU A 54 18.06 -14.10 2.35
C LEU A 54 19.37 -14.92 2.24
N ARG A 55 20.51 -14.27 1.96
CA ARG A 55 21.84 -14.90 1.95
C ARG A 55 22.38 -15.19 3.36
N GLY A 56 21.64 -14.85 4.42
CA GLY A 56 21.92 -15.27 5.80
C GLY A 56 22.72 -14.26 6.63
N PHE A 57 22.76 -12.99 6.25
CA PHE A 57 23.38 -11.93 7.04
C PHE A 57 22.42 -10.79 7.34
N ARG A 58 22.78 -9.95 8.32
CA ARG A 58 22.01 -8.78 8.72
C ARG A 58 22.86 -7.53 8.55
N LEU A 59 22.29 -6.50 7.92
CA LEU A 59 22.92 -5.19 7.79
C LEU A 59 22.79 -4.40 9.10
N ASP A 60 23.84 -3.67 9.48
CA ASP A 60 23.78 -2.75 10.62
C ASP A 60 22.91 -1.54 10.29
N ALA A 61 23.09 -0.97 9.09
CA ALA A 61 22.35 0.16 8.55
C ALA A 61 22.02 -0.04 7.06
N LEU A 62 20.96 0.62 6.59
CA LEU A 62 20.65 0.72 5.16
C LEU A 62 21.41 1.91 4.57
N ALA A 63 21.76 1.83 3.29
CA ALA A 63 22.28 2.98 2.55
C ALA A 63 21.15 4.00 2.32
N PHE A 64 21.49 5.27 2.31
CA PHE A 64 20.59 6.40 2.03
C PHE A 64 21.25 7.30 1.00
N ASP A 65 20.46 7.80 0.04
CA ASP A 65 20.93 8.78 -0.93
C ASP A 65 20.92 10.19 -0.27
N PRO A 66 22.07 10.89 -0.18
CA PRO A 66 22.13 12.23 0.38
C PRO A 66 21.29 13.25 -0.37
N VAL A 67 21.06 13.06 -1.68
CA VAL A 67 20.21 13.93 -2.50
C VAL A 67 18.75 13.73 -2.13
N ASP A 68 18.30 12.50 -1.91
CA ASP A 68 16.91 12.25 -1.54
C ASP A 68 16.63 12.69 -0.09
N ALA A 69 17.60 12.52 0.81
CA ALA A 69 17.49 12.88 2.21
C ALA A 69 17.17 14.37 2.45
N GLN A 70 17.45 15.25 1.47
CA GLN A 70 17.11 16.67 1.56
C GLN A 70 15.59 16.92 1.51
N PHE A 71 14.82 16.04 0.88
CA PHE A 71 13.36 16.16 0.76
C PHE A 71 12.62 15.70 2.03
N ASP A 72 13.31 14.90 2.86
CA ASP A 72 12.83 14.46 4.18
C ASP A 72 13.26 15.42 5.30
N ALA A 73 14.16 16.37 5.02
CA ALA A 73 14.70 17.30 6.00
C ALA A 73 13.59 18.18 6.61
N GLY A 74 13.43 18.12 7.93
CA GLY A 74 12.40 18.87 8.67
C GLY A 74 11.05 18.16 8.78
N LYS A 75 10.86 16.99 8.14
CA LYS A 75 9.70 16.13 8.36
C LYS A 75 9.94 15.26 9.60
N SER A 76 9.16 15.52 10.65
CA SER A 76 9.12 14.62 11.81
C SER A 76 8.15 13.50 11.49
N HIS A 77 8.69 12.37 11.06
CA HIS A 77 7.91 11.16 10.97
C HIS A 77 7.75 10.53 12.35
N GLY A 78 6.57 9.95 12.63
CA GLY A 78 6.36 9.12 13.82
C GLY A 78 7.27 7.89 13.83
N ALA A 79 7.08 6.97 14.77
CA ALA A 79 7.79 5.71 14.72
C ALA A 79 7.55 5.01 13.35
N PRO A 80 8.48 4.22 12.79
CA PRO A 80 8.34 3.66 11.43
C PRO A 80 7.03 2.90 11.16
N HIS A 81 6.43 2.31 12.20
CA HIS A 81 5.13 1.64 12.15
C HIS A 81 3.92 2.59 12.20
N GLU A 82 4.12 3.86 12.59
CA GLU A 82 3.11 4.93 12.54
C GLU A 82 3.07 5.62 11.17
N ILE A 83 4.20 5.65 10.45
CA ILE A 83 4.33 6.17 9.07
C ILE A 83 3.66 5.22 8.07
N ARG A 84 3.81 3.90 8.29
CA ARG A 84 3.14 2.86 7.51
C ARG A 84 1.81 2.53 8.16
N SER A 85 0.74 3.11 7.64
CA SER A 85 -0.60 2.60 7.87
C SER A 85 -0.72 1.27 7.14
N ASP A 86 -0.88 0.19 7.90
CA ASP A 86 -0.87 -1.17 7.39
C ASP A 86 -2.00 -1.98 8.03
N ARG A 87 -2.73 -2.72 7.19
CA ARG A 87 -3.91 -3.50 7.59
C ARG A 87 -3.92 -4.84 6.87
N ILE A 88 -3.86 -5.91 7.65
CA ILE A 88 -4.25 -7.24 7.18
C ILE A 88 -5.78 -7.33 7.24
N LEU A 89 -6.40 -7.58 6.09
CA LEU A 89 -7.85 -7.66 5.91
C LEU A 89 -8.37 -9.06 6.22
N ALA A 90 -9.69 -9.18 6.42
CA ALA A 90 -10.33 -10.45 6.78
C ALA A 90 -10.19 -11.55 5.70
N ASN A 91 -9.96 -11.19 4.45
CA ASN A 91 -9.71 -12.13 3.35
C ASN A 91 -8.23 -12.53 3.23
N GLY A 92 -7.35 -12.04 4.11
CA GLY A 92 -5.91 -12.28 4.09
C GLY A 92 -5.11 -11.31 3.23
N ALA A 93 -5.76 -10.37 2.53
CA ALA A 93 -5.08 -9.31 1.79
C ALA A 93 -4.38 -8.31 2.73
N ARG A 94 -3.38 -7.60 2.22
CA ARG A 94 -2.77 -6.43 2.89
C ARG A 94 -3.25 -5.16 2.19
N LEU A 95 -3.70 -4.19 2.97
CA LEU A 95 -4.03 -2.83 2.53
C LEU A 95 -3.11 -1.87 3.29
N TYR A 96 -2.24 -1.17 2.57
CA TYR A 96 -1.24 -0.31 3.17
C TYR A 96 -0.91 0.89 2.29
N ASN A 97 -0.29 1.93 2.86
CA ASN A 97 0.25 3.00 2.04
C ASN A 97 1.69 2.63 1.62
N ASP A 98 1.90 2.52 0.32
CA ASP A 98 3.25 2.52 -0.24
C ASP A 98 3.58 3.92 -0.74
N HIS A 99 4.43 4.60 0.02
CA HIS A 99 4.76 6.00 -0.20
C HIS A 99 3.50 6.88 -0.38
N GLY A 100 3.25 7.37 -1.60
CA GLY A 100 2.12 8.24 -1.96
C GLY A 100 0.89 7.50 -2.51
N HIS A 101 0.86 6.17 -2.47
CA HIS A 101 -0.20 5.37 -3.07
C HIS A 101 -0.81 4.40 -2.06
N PRO A 102 -2.15 4.31 -1.99
CA PRO A 102 -2.79 3.18 -1.32
C PRO A 102 -2.61 1.92 -2.18
N GLU A 103 -2.15 0.86 -1.56
CA GLU A 103 -1.84 -0.40 -2.21
C GLU A 103 -2.67 -1.55 -1.62
N TYR A 104 -3.24 -2.35 -2.50
CA TYR A 104 -3.91 -3.60 -2.16
C TYR A 104 -3.08 -4.78 -2.68
N ALA A 105 -2.57 -5.59 -1.76
CA ALA A 105 -1.90 -6.85 -2.04
C ALA A 105 -2.86 -8.02 -1.76
N THR A 106 -3.11 -8.86 -2.75
CA THR A 106 -3.98 -10.04 -2.62
C THR A 106 -3.42 -11.03 -1.59
N PRO A 107 -4.27 -11.85 -0.92
CA PRO A 107 -3.76 -13.05 -0.27
C PRO A 107 -3.07 -13.98 -1.27
N GLU A 108 -2.28 -14.94 -0.79
CA GLU A 108 -1.69 -15.95 -1.64
C GLU A 108 -2.76 -16.83 -2.29
N CYS A 109 -2.75 -16.88 -3.62
CA CYS A 109 -3.74 -17.58 -4.43
C CYS A 109 -3.16 -18.86 -5.03
N ARG A 110 -3.98 -19.91 -5.14
CA ARG A 110 -3.57 -21.22 -5.66
C ARG A 110 -3.85 -21.43 -7.15
N SER A 111 -4.46 -20.43 -7.80
CA SER A 111 -4.81 -20.41 -9.22
C SER A 111 -4.99 -18.99 -9.73
N VAL A 112 -4.83 -18.78 -11.04
CA VAL A 112 -5.10 -17.48 -11.69
C VAL A 112 -6.57 -17.04 -11.52
N TRP A 113 -7.49 -18.00 -11.43
CA TRP A 113 -8.92 -17.71 -11.24
C TRP A 113 -9.19 -17.14 -9.84
N GLU A 114 -8.58 -17.74 -8.81
CA GLU A 114 -8.63 -17.22 -7.45
C GLU A 114 -7.95 -15.85 -7.35
N LEU A 115 -6.80 -15.68 -8.01
CA LEU A 115 -6.09 -14.40 -8.07
C LEU A 115 -6.97 -13.28 -8.64
N ALA A 116 -7.62 -13.53 -9.79
CA ALA A 116 -8.53 -12.56 -10.40
C ALA A 116 -9.72 -12.21 -9.50
N LEU A 117 -10.25 -13.18 -8.75
CA LEU A 117 -11.33 -12.93 -7.79
C LEU A 117 -10.87 -12.08 -6.61
N GLN A 118 -9.68 -12.35 -6.06
CA GLN A 118 -9.12 -11.60 -4.94
C GLN A 118 -8.70 -10.17 -5.33
N ASP A 119 -8.16 -10.00 -6.52
CA ASP A 119 -7.85 -8.70 -7.11
C ASP A 119 -9.13 -7.87 -7.35
N ARG A 120 -10.17 -8.50 -7.90
CA ARG A 120 -11.48 -7.87 -8.06
C ARG A 120 -12.13 -7.51 -6.72
N ALA A 121 -11.96 -8.32 -5.69
CA ALA A 121 -12.42 -8.01 -4.34
C ALA A 121 -11.69 -6.77 -3.78
N GLY A 122 -10.41 -6.61 -4.11
CA GLY A 122 -9.58 -5.45 -3.78
C GLY A 122 -10.18 -4.12 -4.20
N GLU A 123 -10.74 -4.04 -5.42
CA GLU A 123 -11.44 -2.83 -5.87
C GLU A 123 -12.58 -2.41 -4.90
N GLY A 124 -13.27 -3.39 -4.32
CA GLY A 124 -14.33 -3.14 -3.34
C GLY A 124 -13.79 -2.54 -2.04
N PHE A 125 -12.64 -3.03 -1.54
CA PHE A 125 -11.98 -2.46 -0.36
C PHE A 125 -11.51 -1.03 -0.62
N MET A 126 -10.91 -0.78 -1.80
CA MET A 126 -10.46 0.54 -2.21
C MET A 126 -11.62 1.54 -2.32
N LEU A 127 -12.74 1.16 -2.94
CA LEU A 127 -13.90 2.04 -3.05
C LEU A 127 -14.52 2.37 -1.69
N ARG A 128 -14.56 1.40 -0.75
CA ARG A 128 -15.05 1.65 0.61
C ARG A 128 -14.14 2.58 1.41
N ALA A 129 -12.83 2.41 1.30
CA ALA A 129 -11.85 3.30 1.91
C ALA A 129 -11.94 4.74 1.33
N ALA A 130 -12.06 4.87 0.01
CA ALA A 130 -12.26 6.16 -0.66
C ALA A 130 -13.53 6.87 -0.16
N ALA A 131 -14.65 6.15 -0.10
CA ALA A 131 -15.93 6.69 0.39
C ALA A 131 -15.90 7.03 1.88
N ALA A 132 -15.07 6.36 2.67
CA ALA A 132 -14.86 6.69 4.08
C ALA A 132 -14.03 7.97 4.24
N LEU A 133 -12.91 8.07 3.53
CA LEU A 133 -12.05 9.25 3.55
C LEU A 133 -12.80 10.50 3.06
N ALA A 134 -13.55 10.38 1.96
CA ALA A 134 -14.35 11.47 1.42
C ALA A 134 -15.33 12.05 2.46
N ARG A 135 -15.97 11.18 3.25
CA ARG A 135 -16.89 11.59 4.33
C ARG A 135 -16.16 12.21 5.51
N GLU A 136 -14.98 11.70 5.84
CA GLU A 136 -14.17 12.21 6.96
C GLU A 136 -13.61 13.61 6.67
N MET A 137 -13.16 13.84 5.43
CA MET A 137 -12.55 15.11 5.01
C MET A 137 -13.56 16.13 4.46
N ASP A 138 -14.78 15.70 4.13
CA ASP A 138 -15.75 16.50 3.36
C ASP A 138 -15.17 16.98 2.01
N LEU A 139 -14.42 16.09 1.33
CA LEU A 139 -13.74 16.35 0.06
C LEU A 139 -14.03 15.24 -0.96
N GLU A 140 -13.87 15.57 -2.25
CA GLU A 140 -13.89 14.55 -3.30
C GLU A 140 -12.65 13.65 -3.17
N VAL A 141 -12.85 12.33 -3.11
CA VAL A 141 -11.77 11.34 -3.14
C VAL A 141 -12.02 10.39 -4.29
N LYS A 142 -11.03 10.23 -5.17
CA LYS A 142 -11.06 9.29 -6.30
C LYS A 142 -9.86 8.37 -6.24
N VAL A 143 -10.08 7.11 -6.60
CA VAL A 143 -9.04 6.10 -6.77
C VAL A 143 -9.06 5.55 -8.18
N TYR A 144 -7.88 5.29 -8.72
CA TYR A 144 -7.67 4.85 -10.09
C TYR A 144 -6.83 3.59 -10.09
N LYS A 145 -7.34 2.53 -10.74
CA LYS A 145 -6.59 1.31 -11.00
C LYS A 145 -5.90 1.44 -12.35
N ASN A 146 -4.72 2.04 -12.33
CA ASN A 146 -3.87 2.34 -13.48
C ASN A 146 -2.41 2.44 -13.01
N ASN A 147 -1.50 2.96 -13.83
CA ASN A 147 -0.08 3.01 -13.52
C ASN A 147 0.57 4.39 -13.77
N THR A 148 -0.21 5.43 -14.03
CA THR A 148 0.32 6.78 -14.26
C THR A 148 -0.71 7.85 -13.96
N ASP A 149 -0.25 8.99 -13.44
CA ASP A 149 -1.07 10.18 -13.27
C ASP A 149 -1.13 11.08 -14.52
N PHE A 150 -0.38 10.75 -15.58
CA PHE A 150 -0.15 11.59 -16.76
C PHE A 150 0.52 12.96 -16.47
N HIS A 151 1.12 13.12 -15.29
CA HIS A 151 1.85 14.32 -14.84
C HIS A 151 3.32 14.02 -14.46
N GLY A 152 3.78 12.78 -14.70
CA GLY A 152 5.18 12.39 -14.57
C GLY A 152 5.41 11.27 -13.56
N ALA A 153 4.40 10.90 -12.78
CA ALA A 153 4.48 9.76 -11.88
C ALA A 153 4.04 8.47 -12.59
N SER A 154 4.68 7.38 -12.18
CA SER A 154 4.31 6.01 -12.51
C SER A 154 4.27 5.21 -11.21
N TYR A 155 3.35 4.26 -11.10
CA TYR A 155 3.15 3.42 -9.92
C TYR A 155 2.86 1.97 -10.31
N GLY A 156 3.11 1.06 -9.37
CA GLY A 156 3.29 -0.36 -9.63
C GLY A 156 2.01 -1.18 -9.72
N THR A 157 2.09 -2.24 -10.53
CA THR A 157 1.30 -3.45 -10.32
C THR A 157 2.25 -4.63 -10.43
N HIS A 158 2.49 -5.30 -9.31
CA HIS A 158 3.49 -6.35 -9.20
C HIS A 158 2.83 -7.72 -9.18
N GLU A 159 3.51 -8.68 -9.81
CA GLU A 159 3.09 -10.08 -9.84
C GLU A 159 4.12 -10.93 -9.08
N SER A 160 3.65 -11.74 -8.14
CA SER A 160 4.48 -12.65 -7.35
C SER A 160 4.16 -14.10 -7.70
N TYR A 161 5.19 -14.92 -7.89
CA TYR A 161 5.08 -16.35 -8.25
C TYR A 161 6.07 -17.18 -7.44
N LEU A 162 5.60 -18.28 -6.82
CA LEU A 162 6.43 -19.29 -6.17
C LEU A 162 6.46 -20.61 -6.96
#